data_AF-A0A373LH71-F1
#
_entry.id   AF-A0A373LH71-F1
#
_cell.length_a   1.000
_cell.length_b   1.000
_cell.length_c   1.000
_cell.angle_alpha   90.00
_cell.angle_beta   90.00
_cell.angle_gamma   90.00
#
_symmetry.space_group_name_H-M   'P 1'
#
loop_
_entity.id
_entity.type
_entity.pdbx_description
1 polymer ?
#
loop_
_entity_poly.entity_id
_entity_poly.type
_entity_poly.pdbx_seq_one_letter_code
_entity_poly.pdbx_strand_id
1 'polypeptide(L)'
;MEKYKYLVIFIALVTFGLVGCGNTNTSDKGTEATTSRQEVESYAKNQTSVLCDYYKDESGVWHAEGKQYTYRLILTGKSKNAAKKSKFVVLSNDKNITFQDVADSMLSNNSEDRFDENKTIIVEME
;
A
#
# COMPACT_ATOMS: atom_id res chain seq x y z
N MET A 1 4.86 31.75 17.98
CA MET A 1 4.88 32.03 16.54
C MET A 1 4.70 30.70 15.82
N GLU A 2 3.52 30.09 15.91
CA GLU A 2 2.37 30.34 15.02
C GLU A 2 2.73 30.04 13.56
N LYS A 3 2.05 29.07 12.94
CA LYS A 3 1.15 29.28 11.78
C LYS A 3 0.13 28.14 11.68
N TYR A 4 -0.75 28.04 12.67
CA TYR A 4 -2.06 27.40 12.44
C TYR A 4 -2.87 28.42 11.64
N LYS A 5 -2.99 28.24 10.31
CA LYS A 5 -3.99 28.94 9.47
C LYS A 5 -5.21 28.01 9.42
N TYR A 6 -6.20 28.19 10.30
CA TYR A 6 -7.41 29.01 10.08
C TYR A 6 -8.13 28.56 8.78
N LEU A 7 -9.41 28.13 8.76
CA LEU A 7 -10.65 28.76 9.25
C LEU A 7 -11.76 28.24 8.28
N VAL A 8 -12.92 27.70 8.67
CA VAL A 8 -14.24 28.32 9.00
C VAL A 8 -15.20 27.12 9.26
N ILE A 9 -15.65 26.76 10.47
CA ILE A 9 -16.88 27.14 11.21
C ILE A 9 -18.20 27.14 10.39
N PHE A 10 -19.19 26.28 10.72
CA PHE A 10 -20.55 26.65 11.22
C PHE A 10 -21.55 25.45 11.29
N ILE A 11 -21.81 25.01 12.53
CA ILE A 11 -23.11 24.78 13.19
C ILE A 11 -24.21 23.93 12.52
N ALA A 12 -24.63 22.89 13.24
CA ALA A 12 -26.05 22.63 13.50
C ALA A 12 -26.23 22.09 14.93
N LEU A 13 -26.57 22.98 15.85
CA LEU A 13 -27.20 22.67 17.14
C LEU A 13 -28.59 22.08 16.86
N VAL A 14 -28.87 20.86 17.34
CA VAL A 14 -30.22 20.50 17.76
C VAL A 14 -30.13 19.82 19.12
N THR A 15 -30.43 20.62 20.13
CA THR A 15 -30.78 20.21 21.49
C THR A 15 -32.14 19.53 21.51
N PHE A 16 -32.24 18.45 22.28
CA PHE A 16 -33.33 18.02 23.19
C PHE A 16 -33.56 16.51 23.10
N GLY A 17 -33.26 15.84 24.21
CA GLY A 17 -33.58 14.44 24.45
C GLY A 17 -33.37 14.18 25.94
N LEU A 18 -34.46 14.32 26.68
CA LEU A 18 -34.56 14.31 28.13
C LEU A 18 -33.91 13.07 28.79
N VAL A 19 -33.36 13.31 29.97
CA VAL A 19 -33.12 12.29 31.00
C VAL A 19 -34.43 11.52 31.21
N GLY A 20 -34.46 10.27 30.77
CA GLY A 20 -35.49 9.30 31.08
C GLY A 20 -34.91 8.24 32.01
N CYS A 21 -35.09 8.42 33.32
CA CYS A 21 -34.93 7.35 34.30
C CYS A 21 -36.20 6.48 34.28
N GLY A 22 -36.09 5.18 34.00
CA GLY A 22 -37.21 4.24 34.07
C GLY A 22 -36.77 2.80 33.80
N ASN A 23 -36.77 1.98 34.86
CA ASN A 23 -36.45 0.54 34.86
C ASN A 23 -37.31 -0.28 33.87
N THR A 24 -36.71 -1.25 33.17
CA THR A 24 -36.91 -2.71 33.35
C THR A 24 -36.24 -3.52 32.23
N ASN A 25 -35.44 -4.50 32.64
CA ASN A 25 -35.20 -5.84 32.06
C ASN A 25 -34.79 -6.02 30.58
N THR A 26 -33.62 -6.65 30.45
CA THR A 26 -33.27 -7.68 29.45
C THR A 26 -33.11 -7.24 28.00
N SER A 27 -31.86 -7.05 27.57
CA SER A 27 -31.11 -8.08 26.86
C SER A 27 -29.86 -7.44 26.28
N ASP A 28 -28.73 -8.10 26.49
CA ASP A 28 -27.46 -7.79 25.85
C ASP A 28 -27.62 -7.55 24.35
N LYS A 29 -27.01 -6.46 23.87
CA LYS A 29 -26.31 -6.46 22.59
C LYS A 29 -25.24 -5.39 22.65
N GLY A 30 -24.05 -5.81 23.06
CA GLY A 30 -22.84 -5.13 22.66
C GLY A 30 -22.90 -4.92 21.15
N THR A 31 -22.93 -3.66 20.74
CA THR A 31 -22.53 -3.33 19.38
C THR A 31 -21.03 -3.19 19.43
N GLU A 32 -20.38 -4.34 19.49
CA GLU A 32 -19.01 -4.45 19.01
C GLU A 32 -19.07 -4.00 17.55
N ALA A 33 -18.43 -2.88 17.25
CA ALA A 33 -17.97 -2.67 15.89
C ALA A 33 -17.10 -3.88 15.58
N THR A 34 -17.64 -4.83 14.81
CA THR A 34 -16.86 -5.86 14.17
C THR A 34 -15.96 -5.15 13.17
N THR A 35 -14.87 -4.56 13.68
CA THR A 35 -13.70 -4.22 12.88
C THR A 35 -13.19 -5.56 12.38
N SER A 36 -13.68 -5.95 11.21
CA SER A 36 -13.07 -7.00 10.41
C SER A 36 -11.61 -6.61 10.25
N ARG A 37 -10.74 -7.25 11.02
CA ARG A 37 -9.31 -7.05 10.98
C ARG A 37 -8.85 -7.61 9.64
N GLN A 38 -8.91 -6.81 8.58
CA GLN A 38 -8.35 -7.19 7.30
C GLN A 38 -6.83 -7.26 7.49
N GLU A 39 -6.26 -8.39 7.10
CA GLU A 39 -4.82 -8.60 7.15
C GLU A 39 -4.17 -7.63 6.16
N VAL A 40 -3.52 -6.59 6.70
CA VAL A 40 -2.76 -5.63 5.90
C VAL A 40 -1.50 -6.35 5.43
N GLU A 41 -1.48 -6.77 4.15
CA GLU A 41 -0.27 -7.30 3.51
C GLU A 41 0.79 -6.20 3.54
N SER A 42 1.84 -6.39 4.34
CA SER A 42 2.91 -5.41 4.52
C SER A 42 4.28 -6.09 4.59
N TYR A 43 5.28 -5.42 4.06
CA TYR A 43 6.63 -5.92 3.90
C TYR A 43 7.60 -4.83 4.31
N ALA A 44 8.48 -5.15 5.26
CA ALA A 44 9.49 -4.23 5.75
C ALA A 44 10.82 -4.44 5.03
N LYS A 45 11.49 -3.33 4.68
CA LYS A 45 12.83 -3.30 4.13
C LYS A 45 13.76 -4.14 4.99
N ASN A 46 14.57 -4.98 4.35
CA ASN A 46 15.55 -5.80 5.02
C ASN A 46 16.85 -5.88 4.21
N GLN A 47 17.87 -6.55 4.77
CA GLN A 47 19.19 -6.64 4.15
C GLN A 47 19.29 -7.76 3.10
N THR A 48 18.22 -8.52 2.87
CA THR A 48 18.24 -9.74 2.07
C THR A 48 17.53 -9.56 0.74
N SER A 49 16.22 -9.25 0.75
CA SER A 49 15.39 -9.28 -0.45
C SER A 49 14.44 -8.11 -0.61
N VAL A 50 13.99 -7.46 0.47
CA VAL A 50 13.03 -6.34 0.38
C VAL A 50 13.79 -5.00 0.37
N LEU A 51 13.63 -4.24 -0.70
CA LEU A 51 14.40 -3.02 -1.00
C LEU A 51 13.84 -1.77 -0.32
N CYS A 52 12.53 -1.70 -0.10
CA CYS A 52 11.83 -0.63 0.59
C CYS A 52 10.60 -1.16 1.34
N ASP A 53 10.07 -0.37 2.27
CA ASP A 53 8.80 -0.70 2.92
C ASP A 53 7.66 -0.58 1.90
N TYR A 54 6.78 -1.57 1.86
CA TYR A 54 5.60 -1.51 1.01
C TYR A 54 4.43 -2.30 1.59
N TYR A 55 3.21 -1.90 1.28
CA TYR A 55 2.01 -2.52 1.81
C TYR A 55 0.82 -2.38 0.88
N LYS A 56 -0.22 -3.18 1.11
CA LYS A 56 -1.51 -3.07 0.45
C LYS A 56 -2.53 -2.49 1.42
N ASP A 57 -3.21 -1.43 1.03
CA ASP A 57 -4.26 -0.84 1.85
C ASP A 57 -5.59 -1.63 1.76
N GLU A 58 -6.56 -1.19 2.56
CA GLU A 58 -7.92 -1.77 2.59
C GLU A 58 -8.68 -1.58 1.26
N SER A 59 -8.27 -0.62 0.43
CA SER A 59 -8.81 -0.41 -0.92
C SER A 59 -8.18 -1.33 -1.96
N GLY A 60 -7.16 -2.11 -1.57
CA GLY A 60 -6.43 -3.03 -2.41
C GLY A 60 -5.32 -2.37 -3.24
N VAL A 61 -4.98 -1.11 -2.96
CA VAL A 61 -3.91 -0.35 -3.63
C VAL A 61 -2.59 -0.61 -2.93
N TRP A 62 -1.52 -0.77 -3.71
CA TRP A 62 -0.18 -0.96 -3.19
C TRP A 62 0.53 0.38 -2.98
N HIS A 63 1.23 0.52 -1.86
CA HIS A 63 1.93 1.74 -1.46
C HIS A 63 3.41 1.43 -1.24
N ALA A 64 4.29 2.25 -1.80
CA ALA A 64 5.73 2.24 -1.54
C ALA A 64 6.31 3.64 -1.80
N GLU A 65 7.25 4.08 -0.96
CA GLU A 65 7.96 5.37 -1.13
C GLU A 65 7.03 6.58 -1.38
N GLY A 66 5.87 6.61 -0.72
CA GLY A 66 4.86 7.66 -0.86
C GLY A 66 4.05 7.64 -2.17
N LYS A 67 4.17 6.57 -2.96
CA LYS A 67 3.53 6.39 -4.27
C LYS A 67 2.55 5.21 -4.25
N GLN A 68 1.61 5.23 -5.20
CA GLN A 68 0.53 4.25 -5.32
C GLN A 68 0.61 3.44 -6.61
N TYR A 69 0.35 2.13 -6.49
CA TYR A 69 0.42 1.18 -7.59
C TYR A 69 -0.76 0.22 -7.58
N THR A 70 -1.19 -0.16 -8.77
CA THR A 70 -2.36 -1.03 -8.95
C THR A 70 -2.01 -2.51 -8.81
N TYR A 71 -0.83 -2.92 -9.25
CA TYR A 71 -0.44 -4.32 -9.37
C TYR A 71 0.83 -4.63 -8.58
N ARG A 72 0.86 -5.83 -7.98
CA ARG A 72 2.08 -6.48 -7.50
C ARG A 72 2.40 -7.65 -8.41
N LEU A 73 3.47 -7.52 -9.18
CA LEU A 73 3.90 -8.51 -10.17
C LEU A 73 5.08 -9.30 -9.61
N ILE A 74 4.97 -10.64 -9.59
CA ILE A 74 6.07 -11.54 -9.25
C ILE A 74 6.65 -12.07 -10.55
N LEU A 75 7.86 -11.64 -10.88
CA LEU A 75 8.51 -11.92 -12.16
C LEU A 75 9.71 -12.84 -11.91
N THR A 76 9.62 -14.07 -12.39
CA THR A 76 10.70 -15.05 -12.27
C THR A 76 11.29 -15.36 -13.64
N GLY A 77 12.59 -15.23 -13.79
CA GLY A 77 13.25 -15.40 -15.07
C GLY A 77 14.72 -15.81 -14.93
N LYS A 78 15.35 -16.06 -16.07
CA LYS A 78 16.76 -16.44 -16.14
C LYS A 78 17.40 -15.73 -17.32
N SER A 79 18.32 -14.82 -17.04
CA SER A 79 19.13 -14.21 -18.09
C SER A 79 19.98 -15.26 -18.79
N LYS A 80 20.25 -15.08 -20.10
CA LYS A 80 20.88 -16.08 -20.97
C LYS A 80 22.18 -16.70 -20.41
N ASN A 81 22.96 -15.93 -19.66
CA ASN A 81 24.25 -16.33 -19.10
C ASN A 81 24.23 -16.52 -17.57
N ALA A 82 23.05 -16.44 -16.92
CA ALA A 82 22.95 -16.60 -15.47
C ALA A 82 23.00 -18.08 -15.09
N ALA A 83 23.66 -18.41 -13.97
CA ALA A 83 23.66 -19.77 -13.44
C ALA A 83 22.30 -20.16 -12.84
N LYS A 84 21.65 -19.21 -12.16
CA LYS A 84 20.39 -19.38 -11.42
C LYS A 84 19.29 -18.48 -12.01
N LYS A 85 18.03 -18.79 -11.68
CA LYS A 85 16.90 -17.89 -11.91
C LYS A 85 16.94 -16.76 -10.87
N SER A 86 16.41 -15.61 -11.24
CA SER A 86 16.15 -14.50 -10.32
C SER A 86 14.65 -14.28 -10.19
N LYS A 87 14.23 -13.74 -9.06
CA LYS A 87 12.85 -13.33 -8.80
C LYS A 87 12.83 -11.85 -8.45
N PHE A 88 11.98 -11.10 -9.14
CA PHE A 88 11.70 -9.71 -8.83
C PHE A 88 10.25 -9.56 -8.40
N VAL A 89 10.01 -8.71 -7.41
CA VAL A 89 8.67 -8.22 -7.09
C VAL A 89 8.60 -6.75 -7.44
N VAL A 90 7.61 -6.40 -8.25
CA VAL A 90 7.45 -5.06 -8.81
C VAL A 90 6.05 -4.56 -8.49
N LEU A 91 5.97 -3.33 -8.00
CA LEU A 91 4.71 -2.60 -7.93
C LEU A 91 4.58 -1.74 -9.18
N SER A 92 3.46 -1.86 -9.89
CA SER A 92 3.28 -1.20 -11.19
C SER A 92 1.84 -0.79 -11.45
N ASN A 93 1.66 0.28 -12.23
CA ASN A 93 0.37 0.65 -12.83
C ASN A 93 0.16 0.03 -14.22
N ASP A 94 1.21 -0.58 -14.80
CA ASP A 94 1.13 -1.43 -15.99
C ASP A 94 1.23 -2.91 -15.59
N LYS A 95 0.26 -3.72 -16.02
CA LYS A 95 0.24 -5.16 -15.75
C LYS A 95 1.15 -5.97 -16.68
N ASN A 96 1.63 -5.38 -17.77
CA ASN A 96 2.36 -6.08 -18.82
C ASN A 96 3.89 -6.00 -18.66
N ILE A 97 4.39 -5.57 -17.49
CA ILE A 97 5.81 -5.57 -17.18
C ILE A 97 6.34 -7.00 -17.19
N THR A 98 7.42 -7.22 -17.94
CA THR A 98 8.07 -8.52 -18.06
C THR A 98 9.34 -8.59 -17.22
N PHE A 99 9.86 -9.81 -17.01
CA PHE A 99 11.16 -10.00 -16.37
C PHE A 99 12.30 -9.29 -17.13
N GLN A 100 12.23 -9.25 -18.46
CA GLN A 100 13.27 -8.63 -19.28
C GLN A 100 13.29 -7.12 -19.09
N ASP A 101 12.11 -6.48 -19.03
CA ASP A 101 12.00 -5.03 -18.76
C ASP A 101 12.65 -4.67 -17.41
N VAL A 102 12.44 -5.50 -16.38
CA VAL A 102 13.06 -5.30 -15.07
C VAL A 102 14.57 -5.48 -15.12
N ALA A 103 15.04 -6.53 -15.80
CA ALA A 103 16.47 -6.79 -15.95
C ALA A 103 17.17 -5.65 -16.72
N ASP A 104 16.56 -5.14 -17.78
CA ASP A 104 17.08 -4.02 -18.57
C ASP A 104 17.08 -2.73 -17.76
N SER A 105 16.01 -2.42 -17.01
CA SER A 105 15.96 -1.24 -16.13
C SER A 105 17.06 -1.25 -15.04
N MET A 106 17.51 -2.42 -14.59
CA MET A 106 18.56 -2.53 -13.57
C MET A 106 19.98 -2.55 -14.14
N LEU A 107 20.16 -3.16 -15.32
CA LEU A 107 21.48 -3.44 -15.89
C LEU A 107 21.88 -2.48 -17.01
N SER A 108 20.90 -1.81 -17.63
CA SER A 108 21.16 -0.89 -18.72
C SER A 108 21.81 0.41 -18.23
N ASN A 109 22.76 0.89 -19.02
CA ASN A 109 23.34 2.21 -18.85
C ASN A 109 22.50 3.30 -19.54
N ASN A 110 21.49 2.93 -20.34
CA ASN A 110 20.57 3.88 -20.94
C ASN A 110 19.54 4.34 -19.89
N SER A 111 19.35 5.65 -19.77
CA SER A 111 18.32 6.20 -18.89
C SER A 111 16.90 5.92 -19.37
N GLU A 112 16.70 5.68 -20.67
CA GLU A 112 15.38 5.39 -21.25
C GLU A 112 14.85 4.01 -20.84
N ASP A 113 15.74 3.09 -20.50
CA ASP A 113 15.36 1.75 -20.04
C ASP A 113 14.95 1.76 -18.56
N ARG A 114 15.15 2.87 -17.84
CA ARG A 114 14.74 2.99 -16.45
C ARG A 114 13.25 3.22 -16.34
N PHE A 115 12.63 2.55 -15.38
CA PHE A 115 11.24 2.82 -15.04
C PHE A 115 11.03 4.23 -14.51
N ASP A 116 9.90 4.83 -14.92
CA ASP A 116 9.31 5.97 -14.22
C ASP A 116 8.81 5.48 -12.85
N GLU A 117 9.46 5.96 -11.79
CA GLU A 117 9.13 5.61 -10.41
C GLU A 117 7.69 5.96 -10.01
N ASN A 118 7.00 6.85 -10.72
CA ASN A 118 5.57 7.12 -10.49
C ASN A 118 4.65 6.04 -11.05
N LYS A 119 5.19 5.14 -11.88
CA LYS A 119 4.44 4.09 -12.55
C LYS A 119 4.88 2.70 -12.12
N THR A 120 6.18 2.51 -11.89
CA THR A 120 6.76 1.20 -11.64
C THR A 120 7.95 1.30 -10.68
N ILE A 121 7.96 0.46 -9.65
CA ILE A 121 9.07 0.36 -8.68
C ILE A 121 9.36 -1.11 -8.36
N ILE A 122 10.64 -1.45 -8.26
CA ILE A 122 11.10 -2.78 -7.83
C ILE A 122 11.20 -2.76 -6.31
N VAL A 123 10.45 -3.64 -5.64
CA VAL A 123 10.36 -3.68 -4.17
C VAL A 123 11.04 -4.91 -3.56
N GLU A 124 11.20 -6.00 -4.31
CA GLU A 124 11.98 -7.16 -3.87
C GLU A 124 12.84 -7.76 -4.98
N MET A 125 13.96 -8.39 -4.57
CA MET A 125 14.88 -9.12 -5.44
C MET A 125 15.45 -10.35 -4.71
N GLU A 126 15.49 -11.50 -5.41
CA GLU A 126 16.10 -12.77 -4.97
C GLU A 126 16.89 -13.45 -6.09
#